data_AF-A0A0R0J008-F1
#
_entry.id   AF-A0A0R0J008-F1
#
_cell.length_a   1.000
_cell.length_b   1.000
_cell.length_c   1.000
_cell.angle_alpha   90.00
_cell.angle_beta   90.00
_cell.angle_gamma   90.00
#
_symmetry.space_group_name_H-M   'P 1'
#
loop_
_entity.id
_entity.type
_entity.pdbx_description
1 polymer ?
#
loop_
_entity_poly.entity_id
_entity_poly.type
_entity_poly.pdbx_seq_one_letter_code
_entity_poly.pdbx_strand_id
1 'polypeptide(L)'
;MFHVSSLHWSLIIICIPDKEDESGPIILHLDSLGLHSSKSVFDNIKSYLIEEKNYMDREDMASDVSIADRIWKCLPRRIESQIIQKNDYDCGLFVLYFIERFMEEAPERLKMKDLDMFGRRWFKPQEASNLRVKIRKLLVEKLQNSVTDNCNLESSPSSSAGPATDCVETARDSLTGPATDCVETTEDSVT
;
A
#
# COMPACT_ATOMS: atom_id res chain seq x y z
N MET A 1 21.90 2.96 17.92
CA MET A 1 21.07 1.91 17.31
C MET A 1 19.88 2.62 16.68
N PHE A 2 19.92 2.85 15.36
CA PHE A 2 18.78 3.43 14.65
C PHE A 2 17.73 2.32 14.50
N HIS A 3 16.59 2.45 15.18
CA HIS A 3 15.41 1.63 14.87
C HIS A 3 15.00 2.00 13.44
N VAL A 4 15.35 1.18 12.44
CA VAL A 4 14.89 1.32 11.04
C VAL A 4 13.41 0.91 10.93
N SER A 5 12.60 1.26 11.94
CA SER A 5 11.22 0.79 12.10
C SER A 5 10.20 1.91 11.87
N SER A 6 10.63 3.08 11.38
CA SER A 6 9.73 4.22 11.20
C SER A 6 9.00 4.24 9.84
N LEU A 7 9.38 3.39 8.90
CA LEU A 7 8.75 3.34 7.58
C LEU A 7 7.66 2.28 7.57
N HIS A 8 6.43 2.72 7.84
CA HIS A 8 5.24 1.87 7.84
C HIS A 8 4.16 2.46 6.93
N TRP A 9 3.46 1.60 6.19
CA TRP A 9 2.36 2.00 5.32
C TRP A 9 1.04 1.46 5.88
N SER A 10 0.04 2.33 5.98
CA SER A 10 -1.35 1.96 6.20
C SER A 10 -2.21 2.47 5.05
N LEU A 11 -3.39 1.89 4.88
CA LEU A 11 -4.34 2.29 3.85
C LEU A 11 -5.56 2.95 4.49
N ILE A 12 -6.03 4.03 3.88
CA ILE A 12 -7.29 4.67 4.23
C ILE A 12 -8.22 4.56 3.02
N ILE A 13 -9.43 4.06 3.24
CA ILE A 13 -10.47 4.00 2.21
C ILE A 13 -11.63 4.88 2.68
N ILE A 14 -12.04 5.82 1.83
CA ILE A 14 -13.17 6.72 2.08
C ILE A 14 -14.29 6.33 1.14
N CYS A 15 -15.40 5.83 1.69
CA CYS A 15 -16.59 5.49 0.94
C CYS A 15 -17.63 6.60 1.12
N ILE A 16 -17.97 7.26 0.02
CA ILE A 16 -18.91 8.38 -0.01
C ILE A 16 -20.33 7.82 -0.21
N PRO A 17 -21.32 8.16 0.62
CA PRO A 17 -22.71 7.74 0.44
C PRO A 17 -23.38 8.46 -0.73
N ASP A 18 -24.45 7.86 -1.27
CA ASP A 18 -25.36 8.54 -2.19
C ASP A 18 -26.19 9.61 -1.45
N LYS A 19 -26.87 10.49 -2.18
CA LYS A 19 -27.65 11.62 -1.61
C LYS A 19 -28.75 11.16 -0.65
N GLU A 20 -29.27 9.95 -0.85
CA GLU A 20 -30.34 9.37 -0.04
C GLU A 20 -29.82 8.73 1.27
N ASP A 21 -28.51 8.48 1.38
CA ASP A 21 -27.91 7.82 2.54
C ASP A 21 -27.31 8.84 3.53
N GLU A 22 -28.09 9.08 4.59
CA GLU A 22 -27.77 10.00 5.68
C GLU A 22 -26.70 9.47 6.66
N SER A 23 -26.16 8.27 6.43
CA SER A 23 -25.15 7.65 7.31
C SER A 23 -23.79 8.36 7.27
N GLY A 24 -23.52 9.06 6.17
CA GLY A 24 -22.25 9.75 5.94
C GLY A 24 -21.11 8.91 5.45
N PRO A 25 -19.99 9.56 5.08
CA PRO A 25 -18.86 8.85 4.53
C PRO A 25 -18.26 7.91 5.56
N ILE A 26 -18.03 6.70 5.11
CA ILE A 26 -17.38 5.64 5.88
C ILE A 26 -15.89 5.77 5.63
N ILE A 27 -15.13 5.93 6.70
CA ILE A 27 -13.67 5.96 6.62
C ILE A 27 -13.16 4.67 7.26
N LEU A 28 -12.45 3.86 6.48
CA LEU A 28 -11.75 2.66 6.92
C LEU A 28 -10.27 2.96 7.04
N HIS A 29 -9.68 2.66 8.19
CA HIS A 29 -8.23 2.70 8.38
C HIS A 29 -7.72 1.28 8.56
N LEU A 30 -6.95 0.80 7.58
CA LEU A 30 -6.39 -0.55 7.51
C LEU A 30 -4.89 -0.48 7.79
N ASP A 31 -4.51 -0.97 8.95
CA ASP A 31 -3.13 -0.94 9.45
C ASP A 31 -2.71 -2.35 9.91
N SER A 32 -1.87 -3.00 9.10
CA SER A 32 -1.47 -4.39 9.29
C SER A 32 -0.53 -4.63 10.46
N LEU A 33 0.16 -3.59 10.95
CA LEU A 33 1.09 -3.64 12.09
C LEU A 33 0.57 -2.87 13.32
N GLY A 34 -0.49 -2.08 13.16
CA GLY A 34 -1.08 -1.28 14.22
C GLY A 34 -0.17 -0.16 14.74
N LEU A 35 0.77 0.33 13.92
CA LEU A 35 1.74 1.35 14.31
C LEU A 35 1.18 2.78 14.19
N HIS A 36 0.14 2.98 13.38
CA HIS A 36 -0.50 4.29 13.22
C HIS A 36 -1.66 4.46 14.20
N SER A 37 -1.61 5.58 14.94
CA SER A 37 -2.74 5.99 15.79
C SER A 37 -3.94 6.32 14.92
N SER A 38 -4.90 5.41 14.91
CA SER A 38 -6.12 5.59 14.11
C SER A 38 -6.85 6.88 14.50
N LYS A 39 -6.91 7.22 15.78
CA LYS A 39 -7.52 8.49 16.23
C LYS A 39 -6.92 9.70 15.50
N SER A 40 -5.58 9.80 15.45
CA SER A 40 -4.87 10.88 14.77
C SER A 40 -5.15 10.89 13.27
N VAL A 41 -5.09 9.70 12.64
CA VAL A 41 -5.42 9.53 11.22
C VAL A 41 -6.84 10.01 10.91
N PHE A 42 -7.83 9.59 11.69
CA PHE A 42 -9.23 10.01 11.53
C PHE A 42 -9.43 11.51 11.75
N ASP A 43 -8.74 12.12 12.73
CA ASP A 43 -8.83 13.55 12.98
C ASP A 43 -8.25 14.35 11.78
N ASN A 44 -7.12 13.90 11.22
CA ASN A 44 -6.52 14.49 10.03
C ASN A 44 -7.41 14.36 8.79
N ILE A 45 -7.92 13.15 8.50
CA ILE A 45 -8.81 12.91 7.36
C ILE A 45 -10.12 13.68 7.52
N LYS A 46 -10.69 13.74 8.73
CA LYS A 46 -11.89 14.54 8.99
C LYS A 46 -11.62 16.02 8.68
N SER A 47 -10.47 16.54 9.10
CA SER A 47 -10.11 17.94 8.86
C SER A 47 -9.92 18.20 7.36
N TYR A 48 -9.23 17.30 6.65
CA TYR A 48 -9.08 17.35 5.20
C TYR A 48 -10.42 17.41 4.48
N LEU A 49 -11.34 16.49 4.79
CA LEU A 49 -12.64 16.41 4.12
C LEU A 49 -13.52 17.65 4.38
N ILE A 50 -13.46 18.21 5.59
CA ILE A 50 -14.17 19.46 5.90
C ILE A 50 -13.60 20.62 5.08
N GLU A 51 -12.28 20.72 4.98
CA GLU A 51 -11.63 21.78 4.18
C GLU A 51 -11.88 21.63 2.69
N GLU A 52 -11.84 20.40 2.17
CA GLU A 52 -12.15 20.08 0.78
C GLU A 52 -13.60 20.48 0.45
N LYS A 53 -14.55 20.17 1.33
CA LYS A 53 -15.94 20.62 1.19
C LYS A 53 -16.05 22.15 1.22
N ASN A 54 -15.45 22.81 2.22
CA ASN A 54 -15.48 24.27 2.34
C ASN A 54 -14.88 24.96 1.10
N TYR A 55 -13.89 24.33 0.46
CA TYR A 55 -13.31 24.81 -0.79
C TYR A 55 -14.32 24.73 -1.93
N MET A 56 -14.99 23.58 -2.10
CA MET A 56 -16.01 23.39 -3.13
C MET A 56 -17.20 24.35 -2.98
N ASP A 57 -17.65 24.58 -1.75
CA ASP A 57 -18.75 25.50 -1.45
C ASP A 57 -18.42 26.96 -1.84
N ARG A 58 -17.14 27.37 -1.74
CA ARG A 58 -16.69 28.72 -2.13
C ARG A 58 -16.58 28.91 -3.64
N GLU A 59 -16.30 27.85 -4.37
CA GLU A 59 -16.12 27.93 -5.82
C GLU A 59 -17.45 27.87 -6.60
N ASP A 60 -18.61 27.80 -5.92
CA ASP A 60 -19.92 27.53 -6.51
C ASP A 60 -19.89 26.29 -7.45
N MET A 61 -18.93 25.39 -7.21
CA MET A 61 -18.83 24.09 -7.83
C MET A 61 -19.92 23.24 -7.17
N ALA A 62 -21.16 23.39 -7.64
CA ALA A 62 -22.30 22.57 -7.24
C ALA A 62 -22.03 21.12 -7.65
N SER A 63 -21.20 20.44 -6.86
CA SER A 63 -20.90 19.04 -7.10
C SER A 63 -22.13 18.21 -6.80
N ASP A 64 -22.29 17.13 -7.56
CA ASP A 64 -23.37 16.16 -7.38
C ASP A 64 -23.29 15.44 -6.01
N VAL A 65 -22.25 15.69 -5.22
CA VAL A 65 -22.00 15.10 -3.91
C VAL A 65 -22.54 16.03 -2.83
N SER A 66 -23.86 16.23 -2.79
CA SER A 66 -24.50 17.06 -1.76
C SER A 66 -24.59 16.29 -0.42
N ILE A 67 -23.45 16.00 0.22
CA ILE A 67 -23.45 15.47 1.59
C ILE A 67 -23.90 16.59 2.53
N ALA A 68 -25.05 16.39 3.18
CA ALA A 68 -25.64 17.37 4.08
C ALA A 68 -24.66 17.77 5.22
N ASP A 69 -24.63 19.05 5.61
CA ASP A 69 -23.75 19.60 6.66
C ASP A 69 -23.78 18.80 7.97
N ARG A 70 -24.95 18.27 8.32
CA ARG A 70 -25.15 17.45 9.53
C ARG A 70 -24.32 16.17 9.50
N ILE A 71 -24.14 15.59 8.32
CA ILE A 71 -23.44 14.34 8.12
C ILE A 71 -21.94 14.54 8.35
N TRP A 72 -21.37 15.63 7.85
CA TRP A 72 -19.96 16.00 8.06
C TRP A 72 -19.59 16.18 9.54
N LYS A 73 -20.56 16.53 10.40
CA LYS A 73 -20.34 16.65 11.85
C LYS A 73 -20.16 15.28 12.51
N CYS A 74 -20.84 14.25 12.02
CA CYS A 74 -20.93 12.91 12.60
C CYS A 74 -20.31 11.83 11.70
N LEU A 75 -19.11 12.07 11.18
CA LEU A 75 -18.41 11.06 10.37
C LEU A 75 -18.20 9.77 11.18
N PRO A 76 -18.80 8.64 10.77
CA PRO A 76 -18.63 7.38 11.44
C PRO A 76 -17.16 6.96 11.39
N ARG A 77 -16.59 6.68 12.57
CA ARG A 77 -15.22 6.19 12.72
C ARG A 77 -15.28 4.69 12.93
N ARG A 78 -14.83 3.88 11.96
CA ARG A 78 -14.49 2.48 12.23
C ARG A 78 -12.98 2.28 12.17
N ILE A 79 -12.41 2.13 13.36
CA ILE A 79 -11.00 1.82 13.54
C ILE A 79 -10.86 0.30 13.50
N GLU A 80 -10.43 -0.24 12.36
CA GLU A 80 -10.06 -1.65 12.24
C GLU A 80 -8.52 -1.74 12.26
N SER A 81 -7.90 -1.36 13.38
CA SER A 81 -6.47 -1.62 13.58
C SER A 81 -6.30 -3.09 13.96
N GLN A 82 -5.77 -3.88 13.05
CA GLN A 82 -5.51 -5.29 13.33
C GLN A 82 -4.08 -5.63 12.94
N ILE A 83 -3.30 -5.93 13.97
CA ILE A 83 -1.98 -6.53 13.81
C ILE A 83 -2.19 -7.93 13.25
N ILE A 84 -2.14 -8.04 11.93
CA ILE A 84 -2.28 -9.30 11.17
C ILE A 84 -0.96 -9.67 10.49
N GLN A 85 -0.11 -8.69 10.21
CA GLN A 85 1.22 -8.91 9.66
C GLN A 85 2.17 -9.34 10.79
N LYS A 86 2.92 -10.42 10.53
CA LYS A 86 3.84 -11.02 11.51
C LYS A 86 5.30 -10.61 11.36
N ASN A 87 5.67 -10.11 10.18
CA ASN A 87 7.00 -9.56 9.89
C ASN A 87 6.94 -8.03 9.83
N ASP A 88 8.05 -7.33 9.71
CA ASP A 88 8.10 -5.86 9.68
C ASP A 88 8.32 -5.26 8.27
N TYR A 89 8.39 -6.10 7.23
CA TYR A 89 8.77 -5.68 5.87
C TYR A 89 7.67 -5.86 4.80
N ASP A 90 6.50 -6.40 5.16
CA ASP A 90 5.40 -6.64 4.21
C ASP A 90 4.31 -5.59 4.20
N CYS A 91 4.42 -4.47 4.91
CA CYS A 91 3.33 -3.50 5.01
C CYS A 91 2.85 -3.01 3.64
N GLY A 92 3.76 -2.81 2.69
CA GLY A 92 3.39 -2.50 1.30
C GLY A 92 2.63 -3.61 0.57
N LEU A 93 2.93 -4.89 0.85
CA LEU A 93 2.17 -6.01 0.31
C LEU A 93 0.77 -6.08 0.92
N PHE A 94 0.65 -5.82 2.23
CA PHE A 94 -0.66 -5.74 2.88
C PHE A 94 -1.51 -4.62 2.31
N VAL A 95 -0.94 -3.43 2.07
CA VAL A 95 -1.66 -2.33 1.41
C VAL A 95 -2.16 -2.73 0.02
N LEU A 96 -1.30 -3.32 -0.82
CA LEU A 96 -1.71 -3.79 -2.15
C LEU A 96 -2.83 -4.84 -2.06
N TYR A 97 -2.71 -5.77 -1.12
CA TYR A 97 -3.70 -6.81 -0.93
C TYR A 97 -5.03 -6.27 -0.41
N PHE A 98 -5.02 -5.30 0.52
CA PHE A 98 -6.21 -4.60 0.97
C PHE A 98 -6.95 -3.94 -0.19
N ILE A 99 -6.24 -3.28 -1.11
CA ILE A 99 -6.84 -2.66 -2.29
C ILE A 99 -7.45 -3.74 -3.20
N GLU A 100 -6.70 -4.79 -3.53
CA GLU A 100 -7.18 -5.88 -4.41
C GLU A 100 -8.45 -6.53 -3.83
N ARG A 101 -8.42 -6.92 -2.54
CA ARG A 101 -9.58 -7.53 -1.87
C ARG A 101 -10.76 -6.57 -1.75
N PHE A 102 -10.52 -5.31 -1.38
CA PHE A 102 -11.60 -4.33 -1.26
C PHE A 102 -12.30 -4.11 -2.61
N MET A 103 -11.54 -3.96 -3.69
CA MET A 103 -12.12 -3.77 -5.03
C MET A 103 -12.91 -4.98 -5.53
N GLU A 104 -12.52 -6.20 -5.13
CA GLU A 104 -13.21 -7.44 -5.52
C GLU A 104 -14.44 -7.75 -4.65
N GLU A 105 -14.38 -7.45 -3.36
CA GLU A 105 -15.31 -7.99 -2.37
C GLU A 105 -16.23 -6.94 -1.74
N ALA A 106 -15.82 -5.66 -1.74
CA ALA A 106 -16.67 -4.62 -1.19
C ALA A 106 -17.97 -4.52 -2.02
N PRO A 107 -19.13 -4.36 -1.35
CA PRO A 107 -20.35 -4.07 -2.07
C PRO A 107 -20.20 -2.75 -2.83
N GLU A 108 -20.90 -2.63 -3.96
CA GLU A 108 -20.95 -1.39 -4.75
C GLU A 108 -21.35 -0.17 -3.90
N ARG A 109 -22.13 -0.39 -2.84
CA ARG A 109 -22.47 0.61 -1.82
C ARG A 109 -22.20 0.05 -0.43
N LEU A 110 -21.08 0.49 0.16
CA LEU A 110 -20.70 0.08 1.50
C LEU A 110 -21.54 0.76 2.57
N LYS A 111 -22.18 -0.04 3.43
CA LYS A 111 -22.96 0.45 4.58
C LYS A 111 -22.33 -0.04 5.89
N MET A 112 -22.73 0.57 7.01
CA MET A 112 -22.26 0.21 8.35
C MET A 112 -22.34 -1.29 8.66
N LYS A 113 -23.41 -1.94 8.19
CA LYS A 113 -23.66 -3.38 8.40
C LYS A 113 -22.67 -4.29 7.66
N ASP A 114 -22.08 -3.82 6.57
CA ASP A 114 -21.20 -4.62 5.70
C ASP A 114 -19.76 -4.64 6.27
N LEU A 115 -19.45 -3.71 7.18
CA LEU A 115 -18.11 -3.49 7.71
C LEU A 115 -17.50 -4.69 8.45
N ASP A 116 -18.33 -5.60 8.95
CA ASP A 116 -17.85 -6.81 9.64
C ASP A 116 -17.10 -7.78 8.71
N MET A 117 -17.23 -7.61 7.39
CA MET A 117 -16.47 -8.42 6.43
C MET A 117 -14.97 -8.09 6.41
N PHE A 118 -14.57 -6.86 6.75
CA PHE A 118 -13.19 -6.39 6.69
C PHE A 118 -12.38 -6.65 7.97
N GLY A 119 -12.74 -7.71 8.71
CA GLY A 119 -12.14 -8.04 10.01
C GLY A 119 -10.93 -8.99 9.97
N ARG A 120 -10.56 -9.57 11.13
CA ARG A 120 -9.38 -10.49 11.27
C ARG A 120 -9.46 -11.75 10.41
N ARG A 121 -10.68 -12.08 9.98
CA ARG A 121 -10.98 -13.26 9.16
C ARG A 121 -11.13 -12.92 7.69
N TRP A 122 -10.91 -11.65 7.31
CA TRP A 122 -11.06 -11.21 5.93
C TRP A 122 -10.17 -12.01 5.00
N PHE A 123 -8.91 -12.23 5.39
CA PHE A 123 -7.98 -13.12 4.68
C PHE A 123 -6.89 -13.61 5.64
N LYS A 124 -6.15 -14.66 5.24
CA LYS A 124 -4.98 -15.12 5.99
C LYS A 124 -3.78 -14.24 5.67
N PRO A 125 -2.96 -13.83 6.66
CA PRO A 125 -1.77 -12.99 6.44
C PRO A 125 -0.81 -13.51 5.36
N GLN A 126 -0.73 -14.83 5.19
CA GLN A 126 0.11 -15.46 4.17
C GLN A 126 -0.34 -15.12 2.75
N GLU A 127 -1.62 -14.85 2.53
CA GLU A 127 -2.16 -14.49 1.22
C GLU A 127 -1.62 -13.14 0.77
N ALA A 128 -1.61 -12.14 1.65
CA ALA A 128 -0.96 -10.86 1.40
C ALA A 128 0.55 -11.00 1.19
N SER A 129 1.26 -11.73 2.07
CA SER A 129 2.70 -11.97 1.91
C SER A 129 3.07 -12.73 0.63
N ASN A 130 2.18 -13.58 0.11
CA ASN A 130 2.37 -14.31 -1.14
C ASN A 130 2.36 -13.39 -2.38
N LEU A 131 1.85 -12.16 -2.26
CA LEU A 131 2.03 -11.15 -3.32
C LEU A 131 3.50 -10.93 -3.65
N ARG A 132 4.42 -11.14 -2.70
CA ARG A 132 5.86 -11.08 -2.97
C ARG A 132 6.27 -11.99 -4.12
N VAL A 133 5.76 -13.22 -4.15
CA VAL A 133 6.07 -14.21 -5.19
C VAL A 133 5.48 -13.77 -6.52
N LYS A 134 4.23 -13.30 -6.51
CA LYS A 134 3.52 -12.78 -7.71
C LYS A 134 4.26 -11.58 -8.30
N ILE A 135 4.57 -10.58 -7.48
CA ILE A 135 5.28 -9.36 -7.88
C ILE A 135 6.67 -9.69 -8.40
N ARG A 136 7.44 -10.53 -7.68
CA ARG A 136 8.78 -10.93 -8.13
C ARG A 136 8.74 -11.60 -9.50
N LYS A 137 7.78 -12.50 -9.73
CA LYS A 137 7.61 -13.16 -11.03
C LYS A 137 7.31 -12.14 -12.14
N LEU A 138 6.39 -11.21 -11.90
CA LEU A 138 6.04 -10.15 -12.85
C LEU A 138 7.22 -9.23 -13.17
N LEU A 139 8.01 -8.84 -12.16
CA LEU A 139 9.19 -8.00 -12.35
C LEU A 139 10.26 -8.69 -13.19
N VAL A 140 10.53 -9.98 -12.92
CA VAL A 140 11.50 -10.77 -13.71
C VAL A 140 11.06 -10.89 -15.16
N GLU A 141 9.79 -11.23 -15.40
CA GLU A 141 9.24 -11.35 -16.75
C GLU A 141 9.34 -10.01 -17.52
N LYS A 142 8.93 -8.90 -16.90
CA LYS A 142 9.01 -7.58 -17.53
C LYS A 142 10.45 -7.16 -17.83
N LEU A 143 11.39 -7.45 -16.93
CA LEU A 143 12.79 -7.13 -17.14
C LEU A 143 13.39 -7.96 -18.29
N GLN A 144 13.13 -9.27 -18.34
CA GLN A 144 13.62 -10.13 -19.41
C GLN A 144 13.08 -9.75 -20.79
N ASN A 145 11.79 -9.38 -20.86
CA ASN A 145 11.18 -8.91 -22.10
C ASN A 145 11.83 -7.61 -22.57
N SER A 146 12.10 -6.67 -21.65
CA SER A 146 12.77 -5.40 -22.01
C SER A 146 14.18 -5.58 -22.58
N VAL A 147 14.93 -6.59 -22.09
CA VAL A 147 16.25 -6.93 -22.63
C VAL A 147 16.12 -7.51 -24.04
N THR A 148 15.14 -8.37 -24.26
CA THR A 148 14.90 -9.02 -25.57
C THR A 148 14.47 -8.00 -26.62
N ASP A 149 13.57 -7.07 -26.26
CA ASP A 149 13.10 -6.02 -27.17
C ASP A 149 14.23 -5.08 -27.60
N ASN A 150 15.14 -4.73 -26.68
CA ASN A 150 16.31 -3.92 -26.99
C ASN A 150 17.29 -4.65 -27.93
N CYS A 151 17.55 -5.94 -27.73
CA CYS A 151 18.40 -6.73 -28.62
C CYS A 151 17.81 -6.85 -30.04
N ASN A 152 16.49 -6.94 -30.17
CA ASN A 152 15.81 -7.08 -31.46
C ASN A 152 15.86 -5.80 -32.31
N LEU A 153 16.00 -4.62 -31.70
CA LEU A 153 16.12 -3.35 -32.42
C LEU A 153 17.51 -3.14 -33.02
N GLU A 154 18.56 -3.73 -32.44
CA GLU A 154 19.93 -3.57 -32.92
C GLU A 154 20.30 -4.50 -34.09
N SER A 155 19.48 -5.52 -34.37
CA SER A 155 19.65 -6.40 -35.53
C SER A 155 18.99 -5.82 -36.80
N SER A 156 19.45 -4.66 -37.27
CA SER A 156 19.31 -4.25 -38.68
C SER A 156 20.71 -4.10 -39.30
N PRO A 157 20.96 -4.62 -40.51
CA PRO A 157 22.32 -5.02 -40.90
C PRO A 157 23.23 -3.81 -41.13
N SER A 158 24.30 -3.79 -40.34
CA SER A 158 25.49 -3.01 -40.57
C SER A 158 26.10 -3.27 -41.95
N SER A 159 26.31 -2.21 -42.73
CA SER A 159 27.29 -2.19 -43.82
C SER A 159 28.04 -0.85 -43.82
N SER A 160 29.16 -0.77 -43.10
CA SER A 160 30.46 -0.38 -43.69
C SER A 160 31.55 -0.40 -42.61
N ALA A 161 32.70 -0.91 -43.02
CA ALA A 161 33.85 -1.26 -42.21
C ALA A 161 34.71 -0.05 -41.80
N GLY A 162 35.32 -0.10 -40.62
CA GLY A 162 36.42 0.78 -40.20
C GLY A 162 36.95 0.41 -38.82
N PRO A 163 38.28 0.24 -38.61
CA PRO A 163 38.81 -0.56 -37.51
C PRO A 163 39.12 0.22 -36.23
N ALA A 164 38.87 -0.49 -35.11
CA ALA A 164 39.64 -0.60 -33.88
C ALA A 164 40.34 0.65 -33.31
N THR A 165 39.81 1.17 -32.20
CA THR A 165 40.64 1.71 -31.12
C THR A 165 40.15 1.20 -29.76
N ASP A 166 41.15 0.98 -28.91
CA ASP A 166 41.24 0.21 -27.68
C ASP A 166 40.74 1.03 -26.47
N CYS A 167 39.84 0.47 -25.65
CA CYS A 167 39.50 1.02 -24.32
C CYS A 167 39.18 -0.14 -23.37
N VAL A 168 40.20 -0.57 -22.64
CA VAL A 168 40.11 -1.48 -21.50
C VAL A 168 39.70 -0.69 -20.27
N GLU A 169 38.56 -1.01 -19.66
CA GLU A 169 38.29 -0.62 -18.27
C GLU A 169 37.65 -1.79 -17.52
N THR A 170 38.46 -2.40 -16.66
CA THR A 170 38.07 -3.48 -15.76
C THR A 170 37.67 -2.90 -14.41
N ALA A 171 36.39 -3.00 -14.04
CA ALA A 171 35.93 -2.81 -12.67
C ALA A 171 35.31 -4.13 -12.17
N ARG A 172 36.09 -4.86 -11.36
CA ARG A 172 35.62 -6.01 -10.57
C ARG A 172 35.21 -5.49 -9.20
N ASP A 173 33.91 -5.44 -8.92
CA ASP A 173 33.42 -5.32 -7.54
C ASP A 173 32.68 -6.60 -7.16
N SER A 174 33.37 -7.40 -6.35
CA SER A 174 32.86 -8.63 -5.74
C SER A 174 32.25 -8.27 -4.38
N LEU A 175 30.94 -8.06 -4.33
CA LEU A 175 30.18 -7.96 -3.09
C LEU A 175 29.68 -9.36 -2.70
N THR A 176 30.54 -10.15 -2.04
CA THR A 176 30.12 -11.35 -1.32
C THR A 176 30.70 -11.32 0.08
N GLY A 177 29.89 -10.85 1.04
CA GLY A 177 30.16 -10.94 2.47
C GLY A 177 28.93 -11.52 3.16
N PRO A 178 29.04 -12.64 3.91
CA PRO A 178 27.93 -13.22 4.64
C PRO A 178 27.89 -12.64 6.06
N ALA A 179 26.70 -12.28 6.55
CA ALA A 179 26.46 -11.98 7.96
C ALA A 179 24.96 -12.10 8.22
N THR A 180 24.45 -12.69 9.29
CA THR A 180 24.97 -13.55 10.36
C THR A 180 23.72 -14.10 11.02
N ASP A 181 23.78 -15.33 11.49
CA ASP A 181 22.72 -16.07 12.15
C ASP A 181 22.14 -15.30 13.35
N CYS A 182 20.81 -15.23 13.43
CA CYS A 182 20.10 -14.61 14.55
C CYS A 182 20.17 -15.56 15.75
N VAL A 183 21.07 -15.29 16.69
CA VAL A 183 21.14 -16.00 17.97
C VAL A 183 20.01 -15.51 18.86
N GLU A 184 19.10 -16.43 19.16
CA GLU A 184 18.02 -16.31 20.15
C GLU A 184 18.63 -16.26 21.56
N THR A 185 18.50 -15.12 22.25
CA THR A 185 18.85 -15.01 23.66
C THR A 185 17.64 -15.39 24.50
N THR A 186 17.68 -16.60 25.06
CA THR A 186 16.89 -16.99 26.22
C THR A 186 17.46 -16.29 27.45
N GLU A 187 16.74 -15.28 27.97
CA GLU A 187 17.01 -14.78 29.30
C GLU A 187 16.42 -15.75 30.33
N ASP A 188 17.29 -16.63 30.79
CA ASP A 188 17.12 -17.43 32.00
C ASP A 188 17.57 -16.62 33.24
N SER A 189 16.84 -16.86 34.34
CA SER A 189 17.22 -16.65 35.75
C SER A 189 17.18 -15.20 36.26
N VAL A 190 16.84 -14.91 37.52
CA VAL A 190 17.27 -15.52 38.78
C VAL A 190 16.26 -15.17 39.90
N THR A 191 15.90 -16.21 40.69
CA THR A 191 15.28 -16.24 42.04
C THR A 191 13.93 -15.58 42.30
#